data_AF-A0A2M6WKF6-F1
#
_entry.id   AF-A0A2M6WKF6-F1
#
_cell.length_a   1.000
_cell.length_b   1.000
_cell.length_c   1.000
_cell.angle_alpha   90.00
_cell.angle_beta   90.00
_cell.angle_gamma   90.00
#
_symmetry.space_group_name_H-M   'P 1'
#
loop_
_entity.id
_entity.type
_entity.pdbx_description
1 polymer ?
#
loop_
_entity_poly.entity_id
_entity_poly.type
_entity_poly.pdbx_seq_one_letter_code
_entity_poly.pdbx_strand_id
1 'polypeptide(L)'
;MATTAEQKSLKIDMSFLGEEVDKKPPFRSVIKIVNSFIQQAFNAGASDIHMDPAEKEFKLRYRIDGVLHDVFTFDKSLHSEIITRIKVLSGLRTDEHQATQDGRMRIQVGEEAFIDMRVSIVPTYYGENCVMRLLIDHSDDFSLEDLGFSEHNLKIIFNAITKPYGLILATGPTGSGKTTTLYMILKKLNKPEVSIVTIEDPVEYSLKGIDQIQVNTKTGLLFSTGLRAILRQDPNIVMVGEIRDGETADIAVNAAMTGHLVLSTLHTNDAPTTLPRLLDLGAEPFLIASTLNIAIGQRLVRTICEECKVKKTFSEAEMKHLKEMIPPELLGDHKVFYVGEGCPRCGGTGYKGRIGIHEVLEVDEVIRELIVSRASADDIRKQAVKNGMITMTVDGFEKALVGKTTIEEVLRVFRE
;
A
#
# COMPACT_ATOMS: atom_id res chain seq x y z
N MET A 1 36.60 26.41 14.80
CA MET A 1 37.11 25.07 14.48
C MET A 1 35.92 24.11 14.54
N ALA A 2 35.25 23.94 13.41
CA ALA A 2 34.11 23.03 13.27
C ALA A 2 34.67 21.69 12.80
N THR A 3 34.60 20.68 13.67
CA THR A 3 34.93 19.30 13.34
C THR A 3 33.84 18.72 12.45
N THR A 4 34.24 18.39 11.24
CA THR A 4 33.51 17.63 10.22
C THR A 4 32.91 16.36 10.80
N ALA A 5 31.59 16.24 10.72
CA ALA A 5 30.90 14.97 10.90
C ALA A 5 31.27 14.07 9.71
N GLU A 6 32.09 13.05 9.96
CA GLU A 6 32.33 11.95 9.04
C GLU A 6 30.99 11.29 8.69
N GLN A 7 30.58 11.39 7.43
CA GLN A 7 29.58 10.50 6.85
C GLN A 7 30.11 9.07 6.97
N LYS A 8 29.58 8.30 7.93
CA LYS A 8 29.68 6.84 7.91
C LYS A 8 29.05 6.35 6.60
N SER A 9 29.87 6.07 5.59
CA SER A 9 29.42 5.41 4.38
C SER A 9 28.91 4.01 4.75
N LEU A 10 27.67 3.70 4.40
CA LEU A 10 27.18 2.32 4.38
C LEU A 10 28.15 1.53 3.48
N LYS A 11 28.89 0.58 4.06
CA LYS A 11 29.76 -0.32 3.29
C LYS A 11 28.89 -1.40 2.66
N ILE A 12 28.45 -1.16 1.43
CA ILE A 12 27.79 -2.15 0.59
C ILE A 12 28.90 -2.93 -0.14
N ASP A 13 28.90 -4.25 -0.01
CA ASP A 13 29.95 -5.09 -0.59
C ASP A 13 29.76 -5.30 -2.10
N MET A 14 30.44 -4.45 -2.88
CA MET A 14 30.45 -4.46 -4.34
C MET A 14 31.61 -5.27 -4.96
N SER A 15 32.33 -6.09 -4.17
CA SER A 15 33.54 -6.79 -4.62
C SER A 15 33.31 -7.68 -5.85
N PHE A 16 32.28 -8.54 -5.79
CA PHE A 16 31.91 -9.41 -6.91
C PHE A 16 31.56 -8.65 -8.19
N LEU A 17 30.89 -7.49 -8.05
CA LEU A 17 30.53 -6.65 -9.19
C LEU A 17 31.78 -6.09 -9.85
N GLY A 18 32.74 -5.59 -9.06
CA GLY A 18 34.03 -5.14 -9.55
C GLY A 18 34.77 -6.24 -10.33
N GLU A 19 34.85 -7.45 -9.76
CA GLU A 19 35.51 -8.58 -10.42
C GLU A 19 34.88 -8.96 -11.76
N GLU A 20 33.54 -8.94 -11.89
CA GLU A 20 32.88 -9.21 -13.17
C GLU A 20 33.08 -8.08 -14.19
N VAL A 21 33.08 -6.82 -13.75
CA VAL A 21 33.34 -5.66 -14.62
C VAL A 21 34.76 -5.71 -15.20
N ASP A 22 35.74 -6.09 -14.39
CA ASP A 22 37.15 -6.14 -14.77
C ASP A 22 37.50 -7.29 -15.73
N LYS A 23 36.62 -8.28 -15.89
CA LYS A 23 36.81 -9.34 -16.89
C LYS A 23 36.83 -8.76 -18.29
N LYS A 24 37.73 -9.29 -19.13
CA LYS A 24 37.77 -8.95 -20.56
C LYS A 24 36.68 -9.72 -21.32
N PRO A 25 36.07 -9.13 -22.37
CA PRO A 25 35.27 -9.90 -23.32
C PRO A 25 36.08 -11.09 -23.88
N PRO A 26 35.48 -12.29 -24.06
CA PRO A 26 34.07 -12.63 -23.90
C PRO A 26 33.68 -13.12 -22.49
N PHE A 27 34.60 -13.11 -21.52
CA PHE A 27 34.37 -13.69 -20.19
C PHE A 27 33.51 -12.81 -19.27
N ARG A 28 33.39 -11.52 -19.60
CA ARG A 28 32.50 -10.57 -18.93
C ARG A 28 31.04 -10.91 -19.24
N SER A 29 30.21 -11.02 -18.21
CA SER A 29 28.78 -11.28 -18.38
C SER A 29 27.94 -10.10 -17.89
N VAL A 30 27.32 -9.38 -18.83
CA VAL A 30 26.33 -8.32 -18.53
C VAL A 30 25.18 -8.88 -17.70
N ILE A 31 24.78 -10.14 -17.93
CA ILE A 31 23.75 -10.82 -17.16
C ILE A 31 24.15 -10.90 -15.68
N LYS A 32 25.40 -11.29 -15.38
CA LYS A 32 25.90 -11.37 -14.00
C LYS A 32 26.04 -9.99 -13.36
N ILE A 33 26.49 -8.99 -14.13
CA ILE A 33 26.58 -7.60 -13.67
C ILE A 33 25.20 -7.09 -13.23
N VAL A 34 24.18 -7.24 -14.10
CA VAL A 34 22.81 -6.81 -13.80
C VAL A 34 22.23 -7.57 -12.61
N ASN A 35 22.34 -8.90 -12.58
CA ASN A 35 21.82 -9.68 -11.47
C ASN A 35 22.53 -9.32 -10.14
N SER A 36 23.85 -9.09 -10.16
CA SER A 36 24.63 -8.77 -8.96
C SER A 36 24.22 -7.44 -8.34
N PHE A 37 24.12 -6.36 -9.12
CA PHE A 37 23.76 -5.08 -8.52
C PHE A 37 22.29 -5.05 -8.05
N ILE A 38 21.41 -5.88 -8.61
CA ILE A 38 20.02 -5.99 -8.15
C ILE A 38 19.96 -6.77 -6.84
N GLN A 39 20.67 -7.89 -6.76
CA GLN A 39 20.83 -8.68 -5.54
C GLN A 39 21.39 -7.81 -4.40
N GLN A 40 22.40 -6.99 -4.68
CA GLN A 40 22.99 -6.11 -3.68
C GLN A 40 22.06 -4.99 -3.24
N ALA A 41 21.27 -4.41 -4.16
CA ALA A 41 20.25 -3.43 -3.82
C ALA A 41 19.21 -4.01 -2.85
N PHE A 42 18.76 -5.24 -3.11
CA PHE A 42 17.84 -5.95 -2.23
C PHE A 42 18.44 -6.21 -0.85
N ASN A 43 19.65 -6.78 -0.80
CA ASN A 43 20.35 -7.06 0.46
C ASN A 43 20.61 -5.78 1.28
N ALA A 44 20.81 -4.65 0.60
CA ALA A 44 20.99 -3.34 1.23
C ALA A 44 19.67 -2.66 1.64
N GLY A 45 18.51 -3.26 1.37
CA GLY A 45 17.20 -2.67 1.67
C GLY A 45 16.88 -1.42 0.85
N ALA A 46 17.38 -1.33 -0.38
CA ALA A 46 17.17 -0.17 -1.24
C ALA A 46 15.73 -0.14 -1.80
N SER A 47 15.11 1.05 -1.81
CA SER A 47 13.80 1.28 -2.44
C SER A 47 13.92 1.48 -3.96
N ASP A 48 15.00 2.10 -4.41
CA ASP A 48 15.23 2.42 -5.83
C ASP A 48 16.71 2.23 -6.19
N ILE A 49 16.96 1.73 -7.40
CA ILE A 49 18.27 1.70 -8.06
C ILE A 49 18.25 2.77 -9.14
N HIS A 50 19.25 3.66 -9.13
CA HIS A 50 19.43 4.71 -10.12
C HIS A 50 20.69 4.44 -10.94
N MET A 51 20.58 4.60 -12.26
CA MET A 51 21.69 4.57 -13.20
C MET A 51 21.80 5.93 -13.92
N ASP A 52 22.77 6.73 -13.51
CA ASP A 52 22.90 8.12 -13.96
C ASP A 52 24.08 8.27 -14.93
N PRO A 53 23.82 8.43 -16.24
CA PRO A 53 24.87 8.59 -17.23
C PRO A 53 25.54 9.96 -17.13
N ALA A 54 26.87 9.96 -17.23
CA ALA A 54 27.71 11.13 -17.43
C ALA A 54 28.55 10.97 -18.71
N GLU A 55 29.44 11.93 -18.97
CA GLU A 55 30.22 11.99 -20.22
C GLU A 55 31.11 10.74 -20.44
N LYS A 56 31.82 10.29 -19.41
CA LYS A 56 32.80 9.19 -19.49
C LYS A 56 32.47 7.97 -18.64
N GLU A 57 31.47 8.10 -17.77
CA GLU A 57 31.10 7.08 -16.81
C GLU A 57 29.58 7.11 -16.60
N PHE A 58 29.07 6.15 -15.86
CA PHE A 58 27.74 6.27 -15.26
C PHE A 58 27.79 5.77 -13.83
N LYS A 59 27.00 6.42 -12.98
CA LYS A 59 26.92 6.10 -11.56
C LYS A 59 25.75 5.16 -11.31
N LEU A 60 26.01 4.14 -10.50
CA LEU A 60 24.99 3.34 -9.87
C LEU A 60 24.78 3.86 -8.46
N ARG A 61 23.53 4.21 -8.14
CA ARG A 61 23.15 4.73 -6.83
C ARG A 61 21.97 3.96 -6.26
N TYR A 62 21.95 3.75 -4.95
CA TYR A 62 20.80 3.17 -4.25
C TYR A 62 20.10 4.22 -3.40
N ARG A 63 18.78 4.18 -3.37
CA ARG A 63 17.99 4.90 -2.38
C ARG A 63 17.74 4.00 -1.19
N ILE A 64 18.34 4.33 -0.04
CA ILE A 64 18.17 3.58 1.22
C ILE A 64 17.65 4.57 2.25
N ASP A 65 16.55 4.22 2.93
CA ASP A 65 15.87 5.10 3.89
C ASP A 65 15.59 6.52 3.35
N GLY A 66 15.28 6.61 2.06
CA GLY A 66 14.98 7.86 1.35
C GLY A 66 16.19 8.64 0.83
N VAL A 67 17.42 8.26 1.22
CA VAL A 67 18.67 8.95 0.87
C VAL A 67 19.38 8.21 -0.28
N LEU A 68 19.92 8.96 -1.24
CA LEU A 68 20.71 8.40 -2.34
C LEU A 68 22.17 8.20 -1.94
N HIS A 69 22.70 7.02 -2.22
CA HIS A 69 24.09 6.64 -1.98
C HIS A 69 24.74 6.21 -3.29
N ASP A 70 25.89 6.78 -3.63
CA ASP A 70 26.75 6.32 -4.74
C ASP A 70 27.38 4.99 -4.32
N VAL A 71 27.10 3.91 -5.07
CA VAL A 71 27.52 2.55 -4.70
C VAL A 71 28.55 1.95 -5.65
N PHE A 72 28.50 2.31 -6.93
CA PHE A 72 29.47 1.87 -7.92
C PHE A 72 29.54 2.85 -9.10
N THR A 73 30.70 2.95 -9.74
CA THR A 73 30.89 3.75 -10.96
C THR A 73 31.37 2.85 -12.08
N PHE A 74 30.69 2.91 -13.21
CA PHE A 74 31.00 2.10 -14.38
C PHE A 74 31.57 2.96 -15.50
N ASP A 75 32.45 2.36 -16.31
CA ASP A 75 32.88 2.97 -17.58
C ASP A 75 31.71 3.09 -18.56
N LYS A 76 31.69 4.19 -19.34
CA LYS A 76 30.59 4.47 -20.28
C LYS A 76 30.36 3.37 -21.31
N SER A 77 31.39 2.60 -21.68
CA SER A 77 31.29 1.51 -22.64
C SER A 77 30.26 0.44 -22.26
N LEU A 78 30.02 0.20 -20.97
CA LEU A 78 29.06 -0.80 -20.49
C LEU A 78 27.60 -0.31 -20.48
N HIS A 79 27.38 0.99 -20.67
CA HIS A 79 26.08 1.61 -20.48
C HIS A 79 25.02 1.05 -21.43
N SER A 80 25.32 0.99 -22.73
CA SER A 80 24.37 0.49 -23.74
C SER A 80 24.03 -0.99 -23.55
N GLU A 81 25.01 -1.80 -23.17
CA GLU A 81 24.83 -3.24 -22.92
C GLU A 81 23.91 -3.49 -21.71
N ILE A 82 24.12 -2.75 -20.62
CA ILE A 82 23.29 -2.88 -19.41
C ILE A 82 21.87 -2.36 -19.66
N ILE A 83 21.72 -1.19 -20.31
CA ILE A 83 20.39 -0.67 -20.65
C ILE A 83 19.63 -1.64 -21.56
N THR A 84 20.30 -2.22 -22.56
CA THR A 84 19.70 -3.24 -23.43
C THR A 84 19.25 -4.47 -22.64
N ARG A 85 20.08 -4.95 -21.70
CA ARG A 85 19.71 -6.07 -20.83
C ARG A 85 18.47 -5.76 -19.98
N ILE A 86 18.40 -4.57 -19.40
CA ILE A 86 17.25 -4.13 -18.60
C ILE A 86 16.00 -4.03 -19.48
N LYS A 87 16.11 -3.47 -20.69
CA LYS A 87 15.00 -3.39 -21.66
C LYS A 87 14.45 -4.77 -22.01
N VAL A 88 15.33 -5.72 -22.32
CA VAL A 88 14.94 -7.12 -22.60
C VAL A 88 14.19 -7.73 -21.42
N LEU A 89 14.70 -7.58 -20.20
CA LEU A 89 14.06 -8.13 -19.00
C LEU A 89 12.71 -7.48 -18.68
N SER A 90 12.51 -6.24 -19.13
CA SER A 90 11.31 -5.44 -18.87
C SER A 90 10.31 -5.43 -20.01
N GLY A 91 10.55 -6.20 -21.08
CA GLY A 91 9.71 -6.22 -22.29
C GLY A 91 9.69 -4.89 -23.06
N LEU A 92 10.73 -4.07 -22.93
CA LEU A 92 10.86 -2.78 -23.58
C LEU A 92 11.52 -2.90 -24.94
N ARG A 93 11.30 -1.89 -25.80
CA ARG A 93 11.90 -1.82 -27.14
C ARG A 93 13.38 -1.50 -27.04
N THR A 94 14.22 -2.41 -27.51
CA THR A 94 15.68 -2.27 -27.52
C THR A 94 16.19 -1.36 -28.63
N ASP A 95 15.38 -1.12 -29.66
CA ASP A 95 15.67 -0.25 -30.80
C ASP A 95 15.25 1.22 -30.59
N GLU A 96 14.45 1.49 -29.55
CA GLU A 96 13.98 2.83 -29.20
C GLU A 96 14.85 3.43 -28.09
N HIS A 97 15.44 4.61 -28.33
CA HIS A 97 16.34 5.29 -27.39
C HIS A 97 16.00 6.78 -27.19
N GLN A 98 14.98 7.30 -27.89
CA GLN A 98 14.62 8.72 -27.91
C GLN A 98 13.24 8.98 -27.29
N ALA A 99 12.61 7.94 -26.74
CA ALA A 99 11.33 8.02 -26.03
C ALA A 99 11.46 7.48 -24.60
N THR A 100 10.61 7.99 -23.71
CA THR A 100 10.43 7.42 -22.37
C THR A 100 9.82 6.02 -22.46
N GLN A 101 10.34 5.07 -21.69
CA GLN A 101 9.85 3.70 -21.66
C GLN A 101 9.68 3.23 -20.23
N ASP A 102 8.47 2.77 -19.90
CA ASP A 102 8.13 2.20 -18.60
C ASP A 102 7.78 0.73 -18.73
N GLY A 103 8.36 -0.09 -17.87
CA GLY A 103 8.22 -1.54 -17.90
C GLY A 103 8.17 -2.14 -16.51
N ARG A 104 7.95 -3.45 -16.47
CA ARG A 104 8.04 -4.25 -15.25
C ARG A 104 8.91 -5.45 -15.53
N MET A 105 9.71 -5.83 -14.55
CA MET A 105 10.52 -7.04 -14.63
C MET A 105 10.51 -7.74 -13.28
N ARG A 106 10.62 -9.07 -13.34
CA ARG A 106 10.75 -9.93 -12.17
C ARG A 106 12.10 -10.65 -12.26
N ILE A 107 12.91 -10.56 -11.20
CA ILE A 107 14.19 -11.26 -11.10
C ILE A 107 14.18 -12.20 -9.91
N GLN A 108 14.72 -13.39 -10.10
CA GLN A 108 15.03 -14.31 -9.02
C GLN A 108 16.34 -13.89 -8.32
N VAL A 109 16.29 -13.84 -6.99
CA VAL A 109 17.35 -13.39 -6.10
C VAL A 109 17.56 -14.49 -5.06
N GLY A 110 18.72 -15.14 -5.07
CA GLY A 110 18.95 -16.37 -4.31
C GLY A 110 18.19 -17.59 -4.87
N GLU A 111 17.90 -18.57 -4.01
CA GLU A 111 17.25 -19.83 -4.42
C GLU A 111 15.72 -19.71 -4.53
N GLU A 112 15.06 -18.90 -3.70
CA GLU A 112 13.58 -18.88 -3.62
C GLU A 112 12.93 -17.49 -3.75
N ALA A 113 13.68 -16.39 -3.60
CA ALA A 113 13.07 -15.05 -3.61
C ALA A 113 12.95 -14.49 -5.03
N PHE A 114 11.81 -13.86 -5.31
CA PHE A 114 11.60 -13.07 -6.52
C PHE A 114 11.40 -11.60 -6.14
N ILE A 115 11.99 -10.70 -6.92
CA ILE A 115 11.79 -9.27 -6.76
C ILE A 115 11.07 -8.75 -8.00
N ASP A 116 9.89 -8.21 -7.78
CA ASP A 116 9.18 -7.42 -8.78
C ASP A 116 9.75 -6.00 -8.79
N MET A 117 9.96 -5.44 -9.97
CA MET A 117 10.47 -4.09 -10.11
C MET A 117 9.72 -3.32 -11.18
N ARG A 118 9.50 -2.03 -10.92
CA ARG A 118 9.08 -1.06 -11.97
C ARG A 118 10.32 -0.42 -12.54
N VAL A 119 10.41 -0.37 -13.86
CA VAL A 119 11.55 0.17 -14.59
C VAL A 119 11.08 1.38 -15.38
N SER A 120 11.80 2.49 -15.26
CA SER A 120 11.60 3.69 -16.06
C SER A 120 12.91 4.07 -16.72
N ILE A 121 12.88 4.22 -18.04
CA ILE A 121 14.03 4.61 -18.86
C ILE A 121 13.69 5.90 -19.60
N VAL A 122 14.55 6.90 -19.47
CA VAL A 122 14.35 8.23 -20.05
C VAL A 122 15.62 8.67 -20.80
N PRO A 123 15.51 9.21 -22.03
CA PRO A 123 16.66 9.78 -22.72
C PRO A 123 17.17 11.02 -21.99
N THR A 124 18.48 11.08 -21.75
CA THR A 124 19.15 12.28 -21.21
C THR A 124 20.34 12.67 -22.09
N TYR A 125 20.96 13.82 -21.80
CA TYR A 125 22.04 14.37 -22.62
C TYR A 125 23.21 13.40 -22.84
N TYR A 126 23.61 12.65 -21.81
CA TYR A 126 24.72 11.69 -21.90
C TYR A 126 24.26 10.25 -22.19
N GLY A 127 22.99 10.02 -22.50
CA GLY A 127 22.42 8.68 -22.79
C GLY A 127 21.19 8.37 -21.94
N GLU A 128 20.70 7.14 -22.01
CA GLU A 128 19.50 6.72 -21.27
C GLU A 128 19.76 6.64 -19.77
N ASN A 129 18.98 7.39 -18.98
CA ASN A 129 18.88 7.23 -17.53
C ASN A 129 17.91 6.08 -17.23
N CYS A 130 18.22 5.25 -16.24
CA CYS A 130 17.35 4.16 -15.81
C CYS A 130 17.12 4.22 -14.31
N VAL A 131 15.86 4.14 -13.90
CA VAL A 131 15.44 4.01 -12.51
C VAL A 131 14.64 2.73 -12.36
N MET A 132 15.04 1.88 -11.42
CA MET A 132 14.34 0.65 -11.06
C MET A 132 13.85 0.74 -9.62
N ARG A 133 12.54 0.75 -9.42
CA ARG A 133 11.94 0.70 -8.08
C ARG A 133 11.72 -0.75 -7.68
N LEU A 134 12.32 -1.17 -6.57
CA LEU A 134 12.12 -2.49 -6.02
C LEU A 134 10.77 -2.53 -5.31
N LEU A 135 9.88 -3.41 -5.76
CA LEU A 135 8.62 -3.72 -5.10
C LEU A 135 8.91 -4.88 -4.15
N ILE A 136 9.58 -4.57 -3.04
CA ILE A 136 9.86 -5.55 -2.00
C ILE A 136 8.54 -5.92 -1.34
N ASP A 137 8.17 -7.18 -1.48
CA ASP A 137 7.02 -7.75 -0.82
C ASP A 137 7.33 -7.95 0.67
N HIS A 138 6.73 -7.13 1.52
CA HIS A 138 6.73 -7.35 2.97
C HIS A 138 5.44 -8.04 3.45
N SER A 139 4.53 -8.38 2.54
CA SER A 139 3.21 -8.92 2.87
C SER A 139 3.25 -10.36 3.39
N ASP A 140 4.36 -11.08 3.19
CA ASP A 140 4.57 -12.39 3.81
C ASP A 140 4.78 -12.32 5.33
N ASP A 141 5.26 -11.19 5.84
CA ASP A 141 5.47 -10.96 7.27
C ASP A 141 4.21 -10.46 8.00
N PHE A 142 3.15 -10.09 7.28
CA PHE A 142 1.95 -9.52 7.87
C PHE A 142 0.73 -10.43 7.69
N SER A 143 -0.07 -10.49 8.74
CA SER A 143 -1.43 -10.99 8.69
C SER A 143 -2.43 -9.84 8.83
N LEU A 144 -3.73 -10.13 8.66
CA LEU A 144 -4.78 -9.11 8.86
C LEU A 144 -4.77 -8.55 10.29
N GLU A 145 -4.42 -9.40 11.25
CA GLU A 145 -4.31 -9.11 12.67
C GLU A 145 -3.17 -8.09 12.96
N ASP A 146 -2.12 -8.07 12.14
CA ASP A 146 -0.99 -7.14 12.31
C ASP A 146 -1.27 -5.72 11.81
N LEU A 147 -2.35 -5.52 11.03
CA LEU A 147 -2.68 -4.20 10.46
C LEU A 147 -3.17 -3.19 11.52
N GLY A 148 -3.44 -3.66 12.74
CA GLY A 148 -3.86 -2.82 13.85
C GLY A 148 -5.37 -2.68 13.98
N PHE A 149 -6.16 -3.61 13.46
CA PHE A 149 -7.58 -3.68 13.82
C PHE A 149 -7.75 -3.99 15.31
N SER A 150 -8.74 -3.37 15.96
CA SER A 150 -9.18 -3.80 17.30
C SER A 150 -9.78 -5.21 17.23
N GLU A 151 -9.79 -5.94 18.34
CA GLU A 151 -10.42 -7.27 18.41
C GLU A 151 -11.90 -7.23 17.97
N HIS A 152 -12.59 -6.13 18.32
CA HIS A 152 -13.95 -5.86 17.91
C HIS A 152 -14.07 -5.78 16.37
N ASN A 153 -13.25 -4.93 15.74
CA ASN A 153 -13.27 -4.74 14.28
C ASN A 153 -12.84 -6.03 13.54
N LEU A 154 -11.84 -6.75 14.06
CA LEU A 154 -11.42 -8.04 13.49
C LEU A 154 -12.55 -9.06 13.48
N LYS A 155 -13.33 -9.14 14.57
CA LYS A 155 -14.46 -10.06 14.65
C LYS A 155 -15.51 -9.76 13.57
N ILE A 156 -15.83 -8.49 13.36
CA ILE A 156 -16.78 -8.07 12.32
C ILE A 156 -16.24 -8.46 10.93
N ILE A 157 -14.96 -8.17 10.66
CA ILE A 157 -14.33 -8.51 9.37
C ILE A 157 -14.32 -10.03 9.16
N PHE A 158 -13.94 -10.82 10.16
CA PHE A 158 -13.93 -12.28 10.04
C PHE A 158 -15.32 -12.86 9.78
N ASN A 159 -16.35 -12.32 10.45
CA ASN A 159 -17.73 -12.73 10.14
C ASN A 159 -18.11 -12.38 8.70
N ALA A 160 -17.77 -11.18 8.23
CA ALA A 160 -18.12 -10.72 6.89
C ALA A 160 -17.45 -11.53 5.78
N ILE A 161 -16.15 -11.87 5.92
CA ILE A 161 -15.40 -12.61 4.89
C ILE A 161 -15.79 -14.09 4.82
N THR A 162 -16.47 -14.63 5.84
CA THR A 162 -17.00 -16.01 5.82
C THR A 162 -18.35 -16.13 5.13
N LYS A 163 -18.99 -15.01 4.79
CA LYS A 163 -20.24 -15.02 4.03
C LYS A 163 -19.98 -15.55 2.61
N PRO A 164 -20.91 -16.33 2.04
CA PRO A 164 -20.74 -16.91 0.70
C PRO A 164 -20.70 -15.86 -0.41
N TYR A 165 -21.35 -14.72 -0.20
CA TYR A 165 -21.41 -13.62 -1.15
C TYR A 165 -21.60 -12.27 -0.44
N GLY A 166 -21.51 -11.21 -1.24
CA GLY A 166 -21.75 -9.85 -0.81
C GLY A 166 -20.53 -8.96 -1.05
N LEU A 167 -20.68 -7.69 -0.73
CA LEU A 167 -19.70 -6.65 -1.02
C LEU A 167 -18.96 -6.26 0.27
N ILE A 168 -17.63 -6.20 0.19
CA ILE A 168 -16.74 -5.72 1.25
C ILE A 168 -15.95 -4.53 0.68
N LEU A 169 -16.08 -3.36 1.31
CA LEU A 169 -15.47 -2.13 0.82
C LEU A 169 -14.40 -1.63 1.79
N ALA A 170 -13.19 -1.40 1.30
CA ALA A 170 -12.17 -0.65 2.03
C ALA A 170 -12.15 0.80 1.52
N THR A 171 -12.20 1.77 2.43
CA THR A 171 -12.31 3.19 2.09
C THR A 171 -11.28 4.05 2.80
N GLY A 172 -10.98 5.19 2.20
CA GLY A 172 -9.98 6.13 2.69
C GLY A 172 -9.22 6.83 1.56
N PRO A 173 -8.44 7.86 1.90
CA PRO A 173 -7.64 8.59 0.92
C PRO A 173 -6.52 7.71 0.32
N THR A 174 -5.80 8.25 -0.66
CA THR A 174 -4.60 7.60 -1.19
C THR A 174 -3.57 7.38 -0.08
N GLY A 175 -2.95 6.19 -0.05
CA GLY A 175 -1.96 5.86 0.97
C GLY A 175 -2.52 5.48 2.35
N SER A 176 -3.83 5.27 2.49
CA SER A 176 -4.45 4.81 3.75
C SER A 176 -4.35 3.31 4.02
N GLY A 177 -3.71 2.53 3.14
CA GLY A 177 -3.50 1.09 3.31
C GLY A 177 -4.64 0.19 2.80
N LYS A 178 -5.58 0.70 1.98
CA LYS A 178 -6.75 -0.05 1.49
C LYS A 178 -6.34 -1.34 0.78
N THR A 179 -5.43 -1.23 -0.19
CA THR A 179 -4.91 -2.37 -0.94
C THR A 179 -4.26 -3.39 -0.02
N THR A 180 -3.46 -2.95 0.95
CA THR A 180 -2.86 -3.84 1.97
C THR A 180 -3.92 -4.60 2.75
N THR A 181 -5.00 -3.93 3.17
CA THR A 181 -6.12 -4.56 3.88
C THR A 181 -6.83 -5.60 3.03
N LEU A 182 -7.18 -5.25 1.79
CA LEU A 182 -7.82 -6.20 0.87
C LEU A 182 -6.92 -7.40 0.58
N TYR A 183 -5.63 -7.18 0.35
CA TYR A 183 -4.66 -8.24 0.11
C TYR A 183 -4.54 -9.19 1.31
N MET A 184 -4.54 -8.68 2.55
CA MET A 184 -4.53 -9.54 3.74
C MET A 184 -5.80 -10.38 3.88
N ILE A 185 -6.96 -9.80 3.51
CA ILE A 185 -8.21 -10.55 3.45
C ILE A 185 -8.13 -11.65 2.37
N LEU A 186 -7.68 -11.31 1.16
CA LEU A 186 -7.53 -12.26 0.06
C LEU A 186 -6.56 -13.39 0.44
N LYS A 187 -5.42 -13.09 1.06
CA LYS A 187 -4.45 -14.08 1.55
C LYS A 187 -5.08 -15.04 2.57
N LYS A 188 -5.98 -14.55 3.44
CA LYS A 188 -6.71 -15.39 4.41
C LYS A 188 -7.76 -16.29 3.75
N LEU A 189 -8.35 -15.84 2.64
CA LEU A 189 -9.37 -16.58 1.88
C LEU A 189 -8.78 -17.52 0.80
N ASN A 190 -7.50 -17.33 0.48
CA ASN A 190 -6.78 -18.09 -0.55
C ASN A 190 -6.58 -19.54 -0.12
N LYS A 191 -7.46 -20.41 -0.65
CA LYS A 191 -7.43 -21.86 -0.45
C LYS A 191 -7.49 -22.54 -1.81
N PRO A 192 -6.92 -23.76 -1.97
CA PRO A 192 -6.91 -24.46 -3.25
C PRO A 192 -8.30 -24.66 -3.90
N GLU A 193 -9.35 -24.75 -3.08
CA GLU A 193 -10.73 -24.90 -3.51
C GLU A 193 -11.47 -23.60 -3.83
N VAL A 194 -10.82 -22.44 -3.71
CA VAL A 194 -11.42 -21.12 -3.91
C VAL A 194 -10.74 -20.39 -5.07
N SER A 195 -11.49 -20.14 -6.14
CA SER A 195 -11.04 -19.32 -7.27
C SER A 195 -11.13 -17.84 -6.92
N ILE A 196 -9.99 -17.14 -6.95
CA ILE A 196 -9.86 -15.71 -6.65
C ILE A 196 -9.27 -15.00 -7.85
N VAL A 197 -9.99 -14.00 -8.37
CA VAL A 197 -9.54 -13.20 -9.52
C VAL A 197 -9.64 -11.70 -9.21
N THR A 198 -8.61 -10.93 -9.54
CA THR A 198 -8.56 -9.48 -9.30
C THR A 198 -8.41 -8.67 -10.59
N ILE A 199 -8.88 -7.42 -10.59
CA ILE A 199 -8.60 -6.41 -11.62
C ILE A 199 -8.08 -5.14 -10.95
N GLU A 200 -6.88 -4.70 -11.29
CA GLU A 200 -6.14 -3.67 -10.52
C GLU A 200 -5.42 -2.64 -11.42
N ASP A 201 -5.26 -1.41 -10.94
CA ASP A 201 -4.56 -0.32 -11.65
C ASP A 201 -3.54 0.41 -10.76
N PRO A 202 -2.29 -0.05 -10.69
CA PRO A 202 -1.79 -1.32 -11.22
C PRO A 202 -1.77 -2.42 -10.13
N VAL A 203 -1.42 -3.65 -10.51
CA VAL A 203 -1.12 -4.70 -9.52
C VAL A 203 0.11 -4.26 -8.71
N GLU A 204 -0.01 -4.20 -7.38
CA GLU A 204 1.07 -3.68 -6.53
C GLU A 204 2.20 -4.68 -6.34
N TYR A 205 1.84 -5.92 -6.02
CA TYR A 205 2.72 -7.08 -5.94
C TYR A 205 1.89 -8.35 -6.16
N SER A 206 2.59 -9.45 -6.42
CA SER A 206 1.97 -10.72 -6.77
C SER A 206 1.54 -11.50 -5.53
N LEU A 207 0.29 -11.94 -5.51
CA LEU A 207 -0.26 -12.85 -4.52
C LEU A 207 -0.26 -14.27 -5.10
N LYS A 208 0.53 -15.17 -4.49
CA LYS A 208 0.61 -16.57 -4.91
C LYS A 208 -0.77 -17.24 -4.84
N GLY A 209 -1.19 -17.90 -5.92
CA GLY A 209 -2.47 -18.62 -5.98
C GLY A 209 -3.69 -17.73 -6.29
N ILE A 210 -3.47 -16.46 -6.63
CA ILE A 210 -4.53 -15.52 -7.02
C ILE A 210 -4.26 -15.03 -8.44
N ASP A 211 -5.28 -15.04 -9.29
CA ASP A 211 -5.18 -14.54 -10.66
C ASP A 211 -5.36 -13.03 -10.67
N GLN A 212 -4.27 -12.28 -10.85
CA GLN A 212 -4.29 -10.82 -10.83
C GLN A 212 -4.20 -10.24 -12.24
N ILE A 213 -5.25 -9.52 -12.65
CA ILE A 213 -5.32 -8.83 -13.93
C ILE A 213 -4.98 -7.36 -13.72
N GLN A 214 -4.05 -6.83 -14.52
CA GLN A 214 -3.77 -5.40 -14.53
C GLN A 214 -4.59 -4.70 -15.62
N VAL A 215 -5.17 -3.54 -15.27
CA VAL A 215 -5.78 -2.62 -16.22
C VAL A 215 -4.77 -2.27 -17.33
N ASN A 216 -5.24 -2.30 -18.57
CA ASN A 216 -4.47 -1.95 -19.75
C ASN A 216 -5.31 -1.03 -20.65
N THR A 217 -5.09 0.27 -20.48
CA THR A 217 -5.78 1.31 -21.25
C THR A 217 -5.45 1.25 -22.75
N LYS A 218 -4.28 0.74 -23.14
CA LYS A 218 -3.88 0.62 -24.56
C LYS A 218 -4.71 -0.43 -25.31
N THR A 219 -5.14 -1.49 -24.62
CA THR A 219 -5.97 -2.56 -25.21
C THR A 219 -7.46 -2.41 -24.88
N GLY A 220 -7.85 -1.43 -24.06
CA GLY A 220 -9.23 -1.25 -23.59
C GLY A 220 -9.65 -2.19 -22.46
N LEU A 221 -8.69 -2.86 -21.80
CA LEU A 221 -8.95 -3.65 -20.59
C LEU A 221 -9.04 -2.70 -19.39
N LEU A 222 -10.21 -2.15 -19.15
CA LEU A 222 -10.54 -1.24 -18.04
C LEU A 222 -11.18 -2.02 -16.88
N PHE A 223 -11.49 -1.35 -15.77
CA PHE A 223 -12.15 -1.98 -14.62
C PHE A 223 -13.47 -2.65 -15.00
N SER A 224 -14.37 -1.94 -15.70
CA SER A 224 -15.69 -2.49 -16.07
C SER A 224 -15.59 -3.64 -17.08
N THR A 225 -14.71 -3.55 -18.09
CA THR A 225 -14.53 -4.61 -19.09
C THR A 225 -13.81 -5.83 -18.51
N GLY A 226 -12.81 -5.60 -17.65
CA GLY A 226 -12.09 -6.62 -16.90
C GLY A 226 -13.02 -7.37 -15.94
N LEU A 227 -13.80 -6.65 -15.13
CA LEU A 227 -14.76 -7.23 -14.20
C LEU A 227 -15.80 -8.11 -14.92
N ARG A 228 -16.36 -7.67 -16.05
CA ARG A 228 -17.25 -8.51 -16.87
C ARG A 228 -16.57 -9.78 -17.38
N ALA A 229 -15.30 -9.70 -17.73
CA ALA A 229 -14.54 -10.86 -18.18
C ALA A 229 -14.31 -11.86 -17.04
N ILE A 230 -13.96 -11.34 -15.85
CA ILE A 230 -13.76 -12.13 -14.63
C ILE A 230 -15.01 -12.93 -14.29
N LEU A 231 -16.21 -12.34 -14.39
CA LEU A 231 -17.47 -13.05 -14.09
C LEU A 231 -17.78 -14.22 -15.05
N ARG A 232 -17.02 -14.38 -16.14
CA ARG A 232 -17.09 -15.55 -17.04
C ARG A 232 -15.96 -16.56 -16.79
N GLN A 233 -15.17 -16.38 -15.74
CA GLN A 233 -14.08 -17.27 -15.33
C GLN A 233 -14.46 -18.18 -14.15
N ASP A 234 -15.74 -18.28 -13.81
CA ASP A 234 -16.23 -19.06 -12.65
C ASP A 234 -15.52 -18.68 -11.33
N PRO A 235 -15.40 -17.38 -10.97
CA PRO A 235 -14.72 -16.99 -9.73
C PRO A 235 -15.61 -17.25 -8.52
N ASN A 236 -15.01 -17.53 -7.36
CA ASN A 236 -15.72 -17.48 -6.08
C ASN A 236 -15.59 -16.09 -5.45
N ILE A 237 -14.40 -15.50 -5.54
CA ILE A 237 -14.07 -14.20 -4.99
C ILE A 237 -13.54 -13.31 -6.11
N VAL A 238 -14.05 -12.08 -6.15
CA VAL A 238 -13.61 -11.07 -7.10
C VAL A 238 -13.09 -9.86 -6.34
N MET A 239 -11.91 -9.35 -6.70
CA MET A 239 -11.43 -8.06 -6.20
C MET A 239 -11.33 -7.03 -7.32
N VAL A 240 -12.00 -5.90 -7.15
CA VAL A 240 -11.92 -4.76 -8.05
C VAL A 240 -11.09 -3.69 -7.35
N GLY A 241 -9.94 -3.32 -7.92
CA GLY A 241 -8.99 -2.42 -7.29
C GLY A 241 -9.64 -1.14 -6.76
N GLU A 242 -10.61 -0.59 -7.49
CA GLU A 242 -11.41 0.55 -7.08
C GLU A 242 -12.70 0.67 -7.90
N ILE A 243 -13.73 1.28 -7.31
CA ILE A 243 -14.97 1.67 -8.01
C ILE A 243 -14.91 3.19 -8.25
N ARG A 244 -14.65 3.61 -9.49
CA ARG A 244 -14.58 5.04 -9.87
C ARG A 244 -15.84 5.58 -10.53
N ASP A 245 -16.57 4.71 -11.22
CA ASP A 245 -17.68 5.06 -12.08
C ASP A 245 -18.90 4.16 -11.82
N GLY A 246 -20.06 4.60 -12.32
CA GLY A 246 -21.32 3.90 -12.12
C GLY A 246 -21.42 2.55 -12.82
N GLU A 247 -20.72 2.39 -13.94
CA GLU A 247 -20.70 1.11 -14.66
C GLU A 247 -20.00 0.04 -13.82
N THR A 248 -18.84 0.36 -13.26
CA THR A 248 -18.08 -0.53 -12.37
C THR A 248 -18.86 -0.79 -11.07
N ALA A 249 -19.51 0.23 -10.51
CA ALA A 249 -20.35 0.09 -9.33
C ALA A 249 -21.52 -0.88 -9.56
N ASP A 250 -22.25 -0.70 -10.66
CA ASP A 250 -23.38 -1.54 -11.03
C ASP A 250 -22.95 -3.00 -11.21
N ILE A 251 -21.86 -3.26 -11.94
CA ILE A 251 -21.37 -4.63 -12.15
C ILE A 251 -20.91 -5.25 -10.82
N ALA A 252 -20.19 -4.51 -9.97
CA ALA A 252 -19.70 -5.01 -8.69
C ALA A 252 -20.84 -5.38 -7.73
N VAL A 253 -21.87 -4.53 -7.64
CA VAL A 253 -23.06 -4.79 -6.82
C VAL A 253 -23.86 -5.96 -7.39
N ASN A 254 -24.06 -6.04 -8.71
CA ASN A 254 -24.74 -7.18 -9.32
C ASN A 254 -23.96 -8.49 -9.16
N ALA A 255 -22.63 -8.47 -9.25
CA ALA A 255 -21.78 -9.62 -8.99
C ALA A 255 -21.95 -10.13 -7.55
N ALA A 256 -22.00 -9.21 -6.59
CA ALA A 256 -22.26 -9.53 -5.19
C ALA A 256 -23.66 -10.15 -5.00
N MET A 257 -24.67 -9.65 -5.71
CA MET A 257 -26.03 -10.24 -5.70
C MET A 257 -26.10 -11.63 -6.32
N THR A 258 -25.27 -11.91 -7.34
CA THR A 258 -25.28 -13.19 -8.06
C THR A 258 -24.44 -14.28 -7.39
N GLY A 259 -24.07 -14.09 -6.12
CA GLY A 259 -23.45 -15.13 -5.31
C GLY A 259 -21.92 -15.07 -5.21
N HIS A 260 -21.30 -13.95 -5.62
CA HIS A 260 -19.85 -13.75 -5.49
C HIS A 260 -19.52 -12.95 -4.23
N LEU A 261 -18.41 -13.24 -3.58
CA LEU A 261 -17.82 -12.33 -2.60
C LEU A 261 -16.97 -11.30 -3.35
N VAL A 262 -17.40 -10.04 -3.32
CA VAL A 262 -16.76 -8.94 -4.04
C VAL A 262 -16.03 -8.03 -3.04
N LEU A 263 -14.74 -7.82 -3.27
CA LEU A 263 -13.91 -6.88 -2.51
C LEU A 263 -13.61 -5.69 -3.40
N SER A 264 -13.70 -4.47 -2.87
CA SER A 264 -13.27 -3.30 -3.63
C SER A 264 -12.87 -2.13 -2.75
N THR A 265 -12.37 -1.06 -3.38
CA THR A 265 -12.07 0.19 -2.71
C THR A 265 -12.93 1.34 -3.20
N LEU A 266 -13.18 2.29 -2.28
CA LEU A 266 -13.77 3.59 -2.59
C LEU A 266 -12.97 4.71 -1.93
N HIS A 267 -13.00 5.89 -2.56
CA HIS A 267 -12.37 7.10 -2.02
C HIS A 267 -13.38 7.92 -1.23
N THR A 268 -13.73 7.44 -0.04
CA THR A 268 -14.48 8.20 0.98
C THR A 268 -13.62 8.41 2.22
N ASN A 269 -13.94 9.42 3.03
CA ASN A 269 -13.18 9.75 4.23
C ASN A 269 -13.50 8.85 5.42
N ASP A 270 -14.61 8.12 5.36
CA ASP A 270 -15.16 7.30 6.43
C ASP A 270 -16.08 6.20 5.86
N ALA A 271 -16.41 5.20 6.68
CA ALA A 271 -17.24 4.07 6.31
C ALA A 271 -18.71 4.47 6.02
N PRO A 272 -19.40 5.31 6.81
CA PRO A 272 -20.77 5.73 6.52
C PRO A 272 -20.95 6.44 5.16
N THR A 273 -19.99 7.28 4.76
CA THR A 273 -20.03 8.03 3.48
C THR A 273 -19.94 7.09 2.26
N THR A 274 -19.50 5.85 2.45
CA THR A 274 -19.48 4.82 1.40
C THR A 274 -20.87 4.57 0.82
N LEU A 275 -21.93 4.61 1.65
CA LEU A 275 -23.29 4.28 1.21
C LEU A 275 -23.86 5.37 0.29
N PRO A 276 -23.87 6.66 0.69
CA PRO A 276 -24.25 7.74 -0.23
C PRO A 276 -23.36 7.79 -1.47
N ARG A 277 -22.06 7.47 -1.35
CA ARG A 277 -21.16 7.47 -2.52
C ARG A 277 -21.56 6.42 -3.57
N LEU A 278 -21.99 5.23 -3.16
CA LEU A 278 -22.51 4.24 -4.09
C LEU A 278 -23.81 4.71 -4.76
N LEU A 279 -24.68 5.40 -4.02
CA LEU A 279 -25.89 6.03 -4.58
C LEU A 279 -25.55 7.11 -5.62
N ASP A 280 -24.56 7.95 -5.34
CA ASP A 280 -24.08 8.99 -6.27
C ASP A 280 -23.48 8.40 -7.55
N LEU A 281 -22.88 7.21 -7.44
CA LEU A 281 -22.39 6.44 -8.58
C LEU A 281 -23.53 5.73 -9.34
N GLY A 282 -24.77 5.80 -8.87
CA GLY A 282 -25.93 5.26 -9.56
C GLY A 282 -26.25 3.80 -9.22
N ALA A 283 -25.64 3.23 -8.18
CA ALA A 283 -26.07 1.92 -7.68
C ALA A 283 -27.44 2.02 -7.00
N GLU A 284 -28.33 1.07 -7.30
CA GLU A 284 -29.69 1.08 -6.75
C GLU A 284 -29.70 0.83 -5.24
N PRO A 285 -30.43 1.64 -4.43
CA PRO A 285 -30.43 1.53 -2.96
C PRO A 285 -30.75 0.12 -2.46
N PHE A 286 -31.72 -0.55 -3.08
CA PHE A 286 -32.12 -1.90 -2.70
C PHE A 286 -30.98 -2.90 -2.90
N LEU A 287 -30.23 -2.79 -4.01
CA LEU A 287 -29.10 -3.69 -4.30
C LEU A 287 -27.94 -3.46 -3.34
N ILE A 288 -27.67 -2.20 -2.96
CA ILE A 288 -26.64 -1.89 -1.95
C ILE A 288 -27.04 -2.51 -0.61
N ALA A 289 -28.29 -2.30 -0.18
CA ALA A 289 -28.80 -2.82 1.09
C ALA A 289 -28.74 -4.36 1.16
N SER A 290 -28.98 -5.05 0.05
CA SER A 290 -28.96 -6.51 0.00
C SER A 290 -27.56 -7.12 -0.17
N THR A 291 -26.58 -6.38 -0.69
CA THR A 291 -25.24 -6.92 -0.97
C THR A 291 -24.17 -6.48 -0.01
N LEU A 292 -24.20 -5.24 0.48
CA LEU A 292 -23.10 -4.71 1.26
C LEU A 292 -23.05 -5.39 2.62
N ASN A 293 -21.94 -6.07 2.89
CA ASN A 293 -21.70 -6.74 4.16
C ASN A 293 -21.09 -5.77 5.17
N ILE A 294 -19.96 -5.16 4.79
CA ILE A 294 -19.22 -4.20 5.62
C ILE A 294 -18.58 -3.10 4.77
N ALA A 295 -18.39 -1.94 5.37
CA ALA A 295 -17.50 -0.89 4.89
C ALA A 295 -16.42 -0.60 5.95
N ILE A 296 -15.16 -0.63 5.54
CA ILE A 296 -13.98 -0.42 6.38
C ILE A 296 -13.42 0.96 6.06
N GLY A 297 -13.63 1.94 6.94
CA GLY A 297 -12.96 3.24 6.86
C GLY A 297 -11.59 3.14 7.49
N GLN A 298 -10.55 3.62 6.81
CA GLN A 298 -9.18 3.50 7.32
C GLN A 298 -8.28 4.69 6.97
N ARG A 299 -7.35 4.97 7.88
CA ARG A 299 -6.24 5.91 7.73
C ARG A 299 -4.97 5.33 8.38
N LEU A 300 -3.79 5.82 7.99
CA LEU A 300 -2.52 5.41 8.60
C LEU A 300 -1.97 6.53 9.48
N VAL A 301 -1.61 6.16 10.71
CA VAL A 301 -0.89 7.02 11.66
C VAL A 301 0.53 6.48 11.86
N ARG A 302 1.48 7.36 12.15
CA ARG A 302 2.85 6.94 12.45
C ARG A 302 2.92 6.26 13.82
N THR A 303 3.73 5.21 13.94
CA THR A 303 3.95 4.52 15.23
C THR A 303 5.10 5.16 16.00
N ILE A 304 5.00 5.17 17.33
CA ILE A 304 6.08 5.69 18.19
C ILE A 304 7.31 4.81 18.03
N CYS A 305 8.50 5.41 17.97
CA CYS A 305 9.74 4.66 17.99
C CYS A 305 9.94 4.00 19.36
N GLU A 306 9.98 2.67 19.39
CA GLU A 306 10.11 1.89 20.64
C GLU A 306 11.39 2.18 21.45
N GLU A 307 12.47 2.65 20.82
CA GLU A 307 13.73 3.00 21.53
C GLU A 307 13.65 4.29 22.34
N CYS A 308 12.84 5.25 21.89
CA CYS A 308 12.73 6.57 22.51
C CYS A 308 11.31 6.89 22.97
N LYS A 309 10.50 5.84 23.15
CA LYS A 309 9.14 5.93 23.65
C LYS A 309 9.16 6.22 25.14
N VAL A 310 8.56 7.33 25.53
CA VAL A 310 8.47 7.76 26.93
C VAL A 310 7.03 8.13 27.28
N LYS A 311 6.69 8.00 28.57
CA LYS A 311 5.43 8.53 29.10
C LYS A 311 5.60 10.03 29.36
N LYS A 312 4.68 10.83 28.84
CA LYS A 312 4.58 12.27 29.07
C LYS A 312 3.29 12.59 29.79
N THR A 313 3.40 13.28 30.93
CA THR A 313 2.23 13.89 31.56
C THR A 313 2.00 15.25 30.91
N PHE A 314 0.81 15.44 30.35
CA PHE A 314 0.44 16.65 29.64
C PHE A 314 0.16 17.76 30.66
N SER A 315 0.68 18.96 30.38
CA SER A 315 0.44 20.17 31.17
C SER A 315 -1.03 20.59 31.09
N GLU A 316 -1.47 21.45 32.02
CA GLU A 316 -2.86 21.94 32.01
C GLU A 316 -3.20 22.69 30.71
N ALA A 317 -2.24 23.40 30.11
CA ALA A 317 -2.41 24.08 28.84
C ALA A 317 -2.61 23.09 27.68
N GLU A 318 -1.81 22.03 27.62
CA GLU A 318 -1.96 20.98 26.59
C GLU A 318 -3.28 20.22 26.78
N MET A 319 -3.65 19.89 28.03
CA MET A 319 -4.92 19.26 28.35
C MET A 319 -6.12 20.13 27.97
N LYS A 320 -6.03 21.46 28.15
CA LYS A 320 -7.08 22.38 27.70
C LYS A 320 -7.24 22.33 26.18
N HIS A 321 -6.14 22.32 25.44
CA HIS A 321 -6.17 22.22 23.98
C HIS A 321 -6.80 20.89 23.51
N LEU A 322 -6.44 19.77 24.14
CA LEU A 322 -7.03 18.47 23.83
C LEU A 322 -8.55 18.45 24.07
N LYS A 323 -9.03 19.07 25.15
CA LYS A 323 -10.47 19.18 25.46
C LYS A 323 -11.26 19.97 24.42
N GLU A 324 -10.62 20.88 23.68
CA GLU A 324 -11.26 21.65 22.60
C GLU A 324 -11.40 20.82 21.32
N MET A 325 -10.66 19.71 21.20
CA MET A 325 -10.53 18.94 19.96
C MET A 325 -11.06 17.51 20.06
N ILE A 326 -11.15 16.98 21.27
CA ILE A 326 -11.53 15.61 21.55
C ILE A 326 -12.79 15.63 22.40
N PRO A 327 -13.82 14.82 22.06
CA PRO A 327 -15.00 14.68 22.89
C PRO A 327 -14.63 14.35 24.34
N PRO A 328 -15.22 15.03 25.35
CA PRO A 328 -14.91 14.80 26.75
C PRO A 328 -15.08 13.34 27.18
N GLU A 329 -16.02 12.61 26.57
CA GLU A 329 -16.26 11.19 26.86
C GLU A 329 -15.05 10.33 26.48
N LEU A 330 -14.31 10.72 25.45
CA LEU A 330 -13.15 9.97 24.97
C LEU A 330 -11.88 10.34 25.75
N LEU A 331 -11.67 11.62 26.03
CA LEU A 331 -10.49 12.09 26.76
C LEU A 331 -10.48 11.64 28.24
N GLY A 332 -11.65 11.63 28.88
CA GLY A 332 -11.80 11.29 30.30
C GLY A 332 -10.82 12.05 31.20
N ASP A 333 -10.25 11.34 32.17
CA ASP A 333 -9.22 11.85 33.09
C ASP A 333 -7.79 11.52 32.63
N HIS A 334 -7.61 11.06 31.40
CA HIS A 334 -6.29 10.68 30.89
C HIS A 334 -5.39 11.92 30.72
N LYS A 335 -4.36 12.02 31.56
CA LYS A 335 -3.32 13.08 31.49
C LYS A 335 -1.96 12.56 31.02
N VAL A 336 -1.81 11.25 30.91
CA VAL A 336 -0.54 10.61 30.57
C VAL A 336 -0.68 9.92 29.23
N PHE A 337 0.13 10.34 28.26
CA PHE A 337 0.22 9.71 26.94
C PHE A 337 1.67 9.32 26.67
N TYR A 338 1.89 8.62 25.56
CA TYR A 338 3.23 8.28 25.11
C TYR A 338 3.66 9.24 23.99
N VAL A 339 4.94 9.59 23.99
CA VAL A 339 5.59 10.37 22.94
C VAL A 339 6.93 9.74 22.58
N GLY A 340 7.43 10.02 21.38
CA GLY A 340 8.79 9.68 20.99
C GLY A 340 9.68 10.92 21.12
N GLU A 341 10.73 10.86 21.95
CA GLU A 341 11.64 12.00 22.14
C GLU A 341 12.59 12.23 20.94
N GLY A 342 12.71 11.24 20.07
CA GLY A 342 13.65 11.26 18.95
C GLY A 342 15.00 10.65 19.33
N CYS A 343 15.49 9.75 18.49
CA CYS A 343 16.80 9.11 18.65
C CYS A 343 17.43 8.83 17.27
N PRO A 344 18.71 8.44 17.20
CA PRO A 344 19.35 8.10 15.94
C PRO A 344 18.61 7.00 15.14
N ARG A 345 17.95 6.05 15.80
CA ARG A 345 17.23 4.94 15.13
C ARG A 345 15.99 5.38 14.35
N CYS A 346 15.38 6.50 14.73
CA CYS A 346 14.24 7.11 14.05
C CYS A 346 14.60 8.44 13.36
N GLY A 347 15.89 8.74 13.21
CA GLY A 347 16.36 9.99 12.61
C GLY A 347 15.93 11.23 13.38
N GLY A 348 15.73 11.13 14.70
CA GLY A 348 15.27 12.23 15.55
C GLY A 348 13.78 12.56 15.44
N THR A 349 12.99 11.81 14.66
CA THR A 349 11.57 12.14 14.44
C THR A 349 10.65 11.73 15.60
N GLY A 350 11.07 10.76 16.41
CA GLY A 350 10.24 10.12 17.42
C GLY A 350 9.31 9.02 16.88
N TYR A 351 9.26 8.80 15.56
CA TYR A 351 8.37 7.84 14.91
C TYR A 351 9.14 6.81 14.07
N LYS A 352 8.67 5.57 14.05
CA LYS A 352 9.22 4.54 13.16
C LYS A 352 8.15 3.51 12.82
N GLY A 353 7.72 3.49 11.56
CA GLY A 353 6.62 2.66 11.08
C GLY A 353 5.28 3.38 11.05
N ARG A 354 4.23 2.63 10.69
CA ARG A 354 2.85 3.10 10.60
C ARG A 354 1.91 1.98 11.07
N ILE A 355 0.75 2.36 11.59
CA ILE A 355 -0.33 1.46 11.96
C ILE A 355 -1.65 2.04 11.44
N GLY A 356 -2.61 1.18 11.10
CA GLY A 356 -3.93 1.62 10.69
C GLY A 356 -4.78 2.09 11.87
N ILE A 357 -5.59 3.11 11.66
CA ILE A 357 -6.78 3.42 12.45
C ILE A 357 -8.00 3.10 11.61
N HIS A 358 -8.99 2.45 12.21
CA HIS A 358 -10.06 1.79 11.49
C HIS A 358 -11.42 2.05 12.13
N GLU A 359 -12.43 2.16 11.29
CA GLU A 359 -13.82 1.95 11.66
C GLU A 359 -14.43 0.93 10.71
N VAL A 360 -15.26 0.04 11.24
CA VAL A 360 -15.89 -1.02 10.46
C VAL A 360 -17.39 -0.92 10.65
N LEU A 361 -18.07 -0.46 9.61
CA LEU A 361 -19.53 -0.40 9.56
C LEU A 361 -20.05 -1.76 9.09
N GLU A 362 -20.79 -2.43 9.95
CA GLU A 362 -21.57 -3.63 9.60
C GLU A 362 -22.99 -3.23 9.16
N VAL A 363 -23.45 -3.79 8.04
CA VAL A 363 -24.79 -3.52 7.50
C VAL A 363 -25.80 -4.50 8.08
N ASP A 364 -26.48 -4.06 9.14
CA ASP A 364 -27.62 -4.74 9.75
C ASP A 364 -28.96 -4.27 9.16
N GLU A 365 -30.08 -4.81 9.65
CA GLU A 365 -31.43 -4.47 9.13
C GLU A 365 -31.75 -2.97 9.22
N VAL A 366 -31.34 -2.31 10.32
CA VAL A 366 -31.64 -0.87 10.49
C VAL A 366 -30.82 -0.04 9.51
N ILE A 367 -29.55 -0.38 9.31
CA ILE A 367 -28.71 0.26 8.29
C ILE A 367 -29.27 0.00 6.89
N ARG A 368 -29.81 -1.20 6.60
CA ARG A 368 -30.47 -1.49 5.31
C ARG A 368 -31.66 -0.58 5.06
N GLU A 369 -32.52 -0.37 6.05
CA GLU A 369 -33.64 0.57 5.94
C GLU A 369 -33.16 2.01 5.68
N LEU A 370 -32.09 2.43 6.34
CA LEU A 370 -31.47 3.75 6.10
C LEU A 370 -30.90 3.88 4.69
N ILE A 371 -30.30 2.81 4.14
CA ILE A 371 -29.83 2.80 2.74
C ILE A 371 -31.00 2.96 1.79
N VAL A 372 -32.05 2.16 1.95
CA VAL A 372 -33.24 2.17 1.07
C VAL A 372 -33.94 3.53 1.11
N SER A 373 -34.02 4.14 2.29
CA SER A 373 -34.60 5.49 2.48
C SER A 373 -33.66 6.64 2.10
N ARG A 374 -32.45 6.35 1.61
CA ARG A 374 -31.44 7.34 1.19
C ARG A 374 -31.06 8.31 2.32
N ALA A 375 -30.89 7.78 3.52
CA ALA A 375 -30.50 8.57 4.69
C ALA A 375 -29.13 9.23 4.52
N SER A 376 -28.88 10.29 5.28
CA SER A 376 -27.59 10.98 5.25
C SER A 376 -26.47 10.14 5.86
N ALA A 377 -25.22 10.41 5.49
CA ALA A 377 -24.05 9.77 6.11
C ALA A 377 -24.02 9.96 7.64
N ASP A 378 -24.52 11.09 8.14
CA ASP A 378 -24.58 11.38 9.58
C ASP A 378 -25.62 10.52 10.30
N ASP A 379 -26.78 10.28 9.68
CA ASP A 379 -27.81 9.41 10.27
C ASP A 379 -27.36 7.95 10.28
N ILE A 380 -26.72 7.50 9.20
CA ILE A 380 -26.06 6.19 9.11
C ILE A 380 -24.98 6.08 10.19
N ARG A 381 -24.13 7.09 10.37
CA ARG A 381 -23.07 7.11 11.39
C ARG A 381 -23.65 7.00 12.80
N LYS A 382 -24.66 7.82 13.13
CA LYS A 382 -25.31 7.79 14.46
C LYS A 382 -25.88 6.41 14.76
N GLN A 383 -26.54 5.80 13.77
CA GLN A 383 -27.11 4.47 13.93
C GLN A 383 -26.01 3.40 14.05
N ALA A 384 -24.96 3.45 13.23
CA ALA A 384 -23.85 2.52 13.29
C ALA A 384 -23.11 2.59 14.63
N VAL A 385 -22.86 3.79 15.17
CA VAL A 385 -22.28 3.98 16.51
C VAL A 385 -23.20 3.42 17.59
N LYS A 386 -24.51 3.63 17.49
CA LYS A 386 -25.50 3.03 18.40
C LYS A 386 -25.47 1.50 18.35
N ASN A 387 -25.17 0.93 17.19
CA ASN A 387 -25.01 -0.51 16.98
C ASN A 387 -23.64 -1.05 17.44
N GLY A 388 -22.75 -0.19 17.94
CA GLY A 388 -21.45 -0.57 18.49
C GLY A 388 -20.26 -0.32 17.57
N MET A 389 -20.44 0.36 16.43
CA MET A 389 -19.32 0.74 15.56
C MET A 389 -18.33 1.64 16.31
N ILE A 390 -17.08 1.19 16.39
CA ILE A 390 -15.96 2.01 16.86
C ILE A 390 -15.56 2.96 15.73
N THR A 391 -15.61 4.26 15.98
CA THR A 391 -15.17 5.28 15.01
C THR A 391 -13.65 5.33 14.91
N MET A 392 -13.12 5.81 13.79
CA MET A 392 -11.66 6.01 13.65
C MET A 392 -11.08 6.90 14.76
N THR A 393 -11.88 7.86 15.26
CA THR A 393 -11.54 8.72 16.40
C THR A 393 -11.31 7.94 17.68
N VAL A 394 -12.25 7.07 18.02
CA VAL A 394 -12.15 6.24 19.22
C VAL A 394 -10.98 5.26 19.09
N ASP A 395 -10.88 4.55 17.97
CA ASP A 395 -9.82 3.56 17.72
C ASP A 395 -8.42 4.19 17.70
N GLY A 396 -8.26 5.38 17.10
CA GLY A 396 -7.01 6.13 17.13
C GLY A 396 -6.62 6.57 18.55
N PHE A 397 -7.59 7.05 19.32
CA PHE A 397 -7.35 7.47 20.70
C PHE A 397 -6.95 6.29 21.61
N GLU A 398 -7.64 5.15 21.50
CA GLU A 398 -7.28 3.93 22.23
C GLU A 398 -5.84 3.49 21.93
N LYS A 399 -5.41 3.58 20.67
CA LYS A 399 -4.03 3.29 20.26
C LYS A 399 -3.02 4.28 20.83
N ALA A 400 -3.38 5.57 20.93
CA ALA A 400 -2.54 6.57 21.57
C ALA A 400 -2.37 6.32 23.07
N LEU A 401 -3.44 5.92 23.76
CA LEU A 401 -3.41 5.57 25.18
C LEU A 401 -2.47 4.41 25.51
N VAL A 402 -2.44 3.37 24.66
CA VAL A 402 -1.51 2.24 24.83
C VAL A 402 -0.12 2.49 24.23
N GLY A 403 0.10 3.69 23.68
CA GLY A 403 1.38 4.15 23.15
C GLY A 403 1.79 3.49 21.83
N LYS A 404 0.84 3.01 21.02
CA LYS A 404 1.13 2.56 19.64
C LYS A 404 1.39 3.77 18.73
N THR A 405 0.69 4.87 18.95
CA THR A 405 0.86 6.16 18.25
C THR A 405 0.79 7.30 19.26
N THR A 406 0.93 8.54 18.80
CA THR A 406 0.79 9.75 19.63
C THR A 406 -0.57 10.39 19.44
N ILE A 407 -1.00 11.20 20.41
CA ILE A 407 -2.26 11.94 20.29
C ILE A 407 -2.19 12.98 19.16
N GLU A 408 -1.01 13.54 18.92
CA GLU A 408 -0.75 14.49 17.85
C GLU A 408 -0.93 13.86 16.47
N GLU A 409 -0.50 12.62 16.27
CA GLU A 409 -0.72 11.90 15.00
C GLU A 409 -2.20 11.61 14.75
N VAL A 410 -2.91 11.20 15.80
CA VAL A 410 -4.35 10.95 15.74
C VAL A 410 -5.10 12.22 15.34
N LEU A 411 -4.77 13.37 15.95
CA LEU A 411 -5.37 14.66 15.61
C LEU A 411 -4.98 15.17 14.22
N ARG A 412 -3.75 14.94 13.75
CA ARG A 412 -3.32 15.30 12.39
C ARG A 412 -4.22 14.64 11.36
N VAL A 413 -4.46 13.35 11.55
CA VAL A 413 -5.20 12.50 10.63
C VAL A 413 -6.71 12.77 10.68
N PHE A 414 -7.25 13.48 11.68
CA PHE A 414 -8.66 13.94 11.65
C PHE A 414 -8.89 15.28 10.97
N ARG A 415 -7.85 16.10 10.81
CA ARG A 415 -7.98 17.42 10.18
C ARG A 415 -7.74 17.41 8.67
N GLU A 416 -7.07 16.36 8.18
CA GLU A 416 -6.93 16.04 6.74
C GLU A 416 -8.21 15.37 6.22
#